data_AF-A0A8I1LCN0-F1
#
_entry.id   AF-A0A8I1LCN0-F1
#
_cell.length_a   1.000
_cell.length_b   1.000
_cell.length_c   1.000
_cell.angle_alpha   90.00
_cell.angle_beta   90.00
_cell.angle_gamma   90.00
#
_symmetry.space_group_name_H-M   'P 1'
#
loop_
_entity.id
_entity.type
_entity.pdbx_description
1 polymer ?
#
loop_
_entity_poly.entity_id
_entity_poly.type
_entity_poly.pdbx_seq_one_letter_code
_entity_poly.pdbx_strand_id
1 'polypeptide(L)'
;MPATTAASGMKKAAAFLPAAMETSIRKMMDLVPDYLYITHYGPVVAAPGAVARLLHQVRGFGALLPVLPELSHDQLAARVFSIISEAYADYLGGEPPPAKLAELLAEDVDLNAQGIAVWGKRMQKSG
;
A
#
# COMPACT_ATOMS: atom_id res chain seq x y z
N MET A 1 -3.84 26.95 -37.30
CA MET A 1 -3.35 25.77 -36.57
C MET A 1 -3.07 26.22 -35.14
N PRO A 2 -3.83 25.76 -34.14
CA PRO A 2 -3.76 26.31 -32.79
C PRO A 2 -2.54 25.79 -32.02
N ALA A 3 -1.96 26.69 -31.23
CA ALA A 3 -0.89 26.40 -30.30
C ALA A 3 -1.34 25.39 -29.24
N THR A 4 -0.61 24.29 -29.11
CA THR A 4 -0.75 23.37 -27.98
C THR A 4 -0.16 24.04 -26.74
N THR A 5 -1.02 24.66 -25.94
CA THR A 5 -0.71 24.99 -24.55
C THR A 5 -0.35 23.70 -23.81
N ALA A 6 0.95 23.49 -23.60
CA ALA A 6 1.43 22.50 -22.66
C ALA A 6 0.76 22.76 -21.31
N ALA A 7 0.02 21.78 -20.83
CA ALA A 7 -0.68 21.86 -19.56
C ALA A 7 0.35 22.08 -18.44
N SER A 8 0.36 23.33 -17.98
CA SER A 8 0.79 23.82 -16.69
C SER A 8 0.67 22.78 -15.57
N GLY A 9 1.76 22.62 -14.82
CA GLY A 9 1.76 22.05 -13.48
C GLY A 9 2.44 20.70 -13.39
N MET A 10 3.73 20.69 -13.02
CA MET A 10 4.30 19.57 -12.27
C MET A 10 3.49 19.41 -10.98
N LYS A 11 2.41 18.63 -11.02
CA LYS A 11 1.80 18.07 -9.81
C LYS A 11 2.93 17.33 -9.09
N LYS A 12 3.31 17.79 -7.89
CA LYS A 12 4.32 17.12 -7.07
C LYS A 12 3.98 15.63 -7.05
N ALA A 13 4.87 14.80 -7.58
CA ALA A 13 4.64 13.36 -7.67
C ALA A 13 4.37 12.82 -6.27
N ALA A 14 3.12 12.41 -6.02
CA ALA A 14 2.82 11.67 -4.83
C ALA A 14 3.50 10.31 -4.94
N ALA A 15 4.31 9.95 -3.95
CA ALA A 15 5.04 8.69 -3.95
C ALA A 15 4.11 7.46 -3.89
N PHE A 16 2.87 7.65 -3.47
CA PHE A 16 1.87 6.59 -3.35
C PHE A 16 0.57 7.00 -4.03
N LEU A 17 0.15 6.21 -5.02
CA LEU A 17 -1.11 6.36 -5.76
C LEU A 17 -1.76 4.97 -5.86
N PRO A 18 -2.64 4.59 -4.92
CA PRO A 18 -3.14 3.22 -4.78
C PRO A 18 -3.70 2.63 -6.08
N ALA A 19 -4.54 3.37 -6.80
CA ALA A 19 -5.15 2.91 -8.05
C ALA A 19 -4.12 2.71 -9.19
N ALA A 20 -3.14 3.60 -9.28
CA ALA A 20 -2.07 3.49 -10.28
C ALA A 20 -1.12 2.32 -9.95
N MET A 21 -0.84 2.09 -8.67
CA MET A 21 -0.06 0.95 -8.19
C MET A 21 -0.78 -0.37 -8.46
N GLU A 22 -2.08 -0.48 -8.15
CA GLU A 22 -2.91 -1.65 -8.48
C GLU A 22 -2.88 -1.94 -9.98
N THR A 23 -3.06 -0.92 -10.81
CA THR A 23 -2.98 -1.07 -12.28
C THR A 23 -1.61 -1.60 -12.72
N SER A 24 -0.54 -1.11 -12.11
CA SER A 24 0.84 -1.52 -12.43
C SER A 24 1.11 -2.97 -12.02
N ILE A 25 0.65 -3.39 -10.83
CA ILE A 25 0.74 -4.78 -10.35
C ILE A 25 0.00 -5.72 -11.30
N ARG A 26 -1.23 -5.37 -11.69
CA ARG A 26 -2.03 -6.19 -12.64
C ARG A 26 -1.31 -6.36 -13.98
N LYS A 27 -0.78 -5.27 -14.56
CA LYS A 27 0.01 -5.33 -15.79
C LYS A 27 1.24 -6.23 -15.69
N MET A 28 1.93 -6.23 -14.54
CA MET A 28 3.06 -7.15 -14.33
C MET A 28 2.60 -8.61 -14.30
N MET A 29 1.44 -8.89 -13.69
CA MET A 29 0.89 -10.24 -13.60
C MET A 29 0.25 -10.75 -14.89
N ASP A 30 -0.20 -9.85 -15.78
CA ASP A 30 -0.67 -10.22 -17.13
C ASP A 30 0.46 -10.83 -18.00
N LEU A 31 1.73 -10.63 -17.63
CA LEU A 31 2.88 -11.27 -18.26
C LEU A 31 3.08 -12.74 -17.81
N VAL A 32 2.26 -13.22 -16.87
CA VAL A 32 2.32 -14.57 -16.28
C VAL A 32 3.74 -14.92 -15.80
N PRO A 33 4.38 -14.11 -14.94
CA PRO A 33 5.72 -14.40 -14.46
C PRO A 33 5.71 -15.58 -13.49
N ASP A 34 6.78 -16.37 -13.48
CA ASP A 34 7.01 -17.36 -12.40
C ASP A 34 7.47 -16.67 -11.11
N TYR A 35 8.27 -15.60 -11.25
CA TYR A 35 8.90 -14.89 -10.14
C TYR A 35 8.87 -13.36 -10.31
N LEU A 36 8.78 -12.66 -9.18
CA LEU A 36 8.99 -11.22 -9.07
C LEU A 36 10.28 -10.97 -8.30
N TYR A 37 11.12 -10.06 -8.81
CA TYR A 37 12.36 -9.64 -8.17
C TYR A 37 12.13 -8.30 -7.48
N ILE A 38 11.86 -8.35 -6.17
CA ILE A 38 11.60 -7.17 -5.36
C ILE A 38 12.93 -6.66 -4.80
N THR A 39 13.09 -5.35 -4.75
CA THR A 39 14.28 -4.73 -4.15
C THR A 39 14.49 -5.24 -2.73
N HIS A 40 15.71 -5.70 -2.44
CA HIS A 40 16.16 -6.13 -1.10
C HIS A 40 15.69 -7.54 -0.69
N TYR A 41 15.06 -8.27 -1.60
CA TYR A 41 14.71 -9.68 -1.45
C TYR A 41 15.27 -10.52 -2.60
N GLY A 42 15.26 -11.84 -2.42
CA GLY A 42 15.48 -12.79 -3.51
C GLY A 42 14.26 -12.90 -4.45
N PRO A 43 14.26 -13.90 -5.36
CA PRO A 43 13.08 -14.17 -6.19
C PRO A 43 11.88 -14.54 -5.32
N VAL A 44 10.75 -13.86 -5.54
CA VAL A 44 9.47 -14.15 -4.89
C VAL A 44 8.56 -14.84 -5.89
N VAL A 45 8.01 -16.00 -5.54
CA VAL A 45 7.04 -16.69 -6.40
C VAL A 45 5.85 -15.77 -6.66
N ALA A 46 5.47 -15.60 -7.93
CA ALA A 46 4.36 -14.74 -8.33
C ALA A 46 3.00 -15.43 -8.10
N ALA A 47 2.79 -15.97 -6.89
CA ALA A 47 1.60 -16.72 -6.54
C ALA A 47 0.34 -15.81 -6.55
N PRO A 48 -0.75 -16.20 -7.25
CA PRO A 48 -1.96 -15.37 -7.33
C PRO A 48 -2.52 -14.93 -5.97
N GLY A 49 -2.47 -15.82 -4.97
CA GLY A 49 -2.89 -15.48 -3.60
C GLY A 49 -2.01 -14.41 -2.94
N ALA A 50 -0.69 -14.44 -3.15
CA ALA A 50 0.21 -13.42 -2.62
C ALA A 50 -0.06 -12.05 -3.26
N VAL A 51 -0.30 -12.03 -4.58
CA VAL A 51 -0.69 -10.80 -5.30
C VAL A 51 -2.03 -10.27 -4.81
N ALA A 52 -3.02 -11.14 -4.59
CA ALA A 52 -4.33 -10.74 -4.09
C ALA A 52 -4.22 -10.06 -2.71
N ARG A 53 -3.41 -10.62 -1.80
CA ARG A 53 -3.10 -10.03 -0.49
C ARG A 53 -2.36 -8.71 -0.58
N LEU A 54 -1.38 -8.58 -1.48
CA LEU A 54 -0.70 -7.30 -1.73
C LEU A 54 -1.70 -6.23 -2.21
N LEU A 55 -2.56 -6.57 -3.16
CA LEU A 55 -3.60 -5.67 -3.67
C LEU A 55 -4.61 -5.29 -2.58
N HIS A 56 -4.97 -6.23 -1.69
CA HIS A 56 -5.81 -5.94 -0.53
C HIS A 56 -5.17 -4.88 0.37
N GLN A 57 -3.88 -5.03 0.71
CA GLN A 57 -3.16 -4.05 1.54
C GLN A 57 -3.07 -2.67 0.88
N VAL A 58 -2.73 -2.61 -0.42
CA VAL A 58 -2.69 -1.34 -1.18
C VAL A 58 -4.04 -0.61 -1.13
N ARG A 59 -5.15 -1.34 -1.33
CA ARG A 59 -6.50 -0.77 -1.24
C ARG A 59 -6.84 -0.33 0.19
N GLY A 60 -6.50 -1.16 1.18
CA GLY A 60 -6.72 -0.86 2.60
C GLY A 60 -6.03 0.44 3.00
N PHE A 61 -4.74 0.60 2.69
CA PHE A 61 -4.00 1.82 2.98
C PHE A 61 -4.56 3.04 2.23
N GLY A 62 -4.97 2.86 0.98
CA GLY A 62 -5.63 3.92 0.21
C GLY A 62 -6.95 4.39 0.83
N ALA A 63 -7.73 3.46 1.39
CA ALA A 63 -9.01 3.74 2.03
C ALA A 63 -8.89 4.51 3.37
N LEU A 64 -7.68 4.61 3.94
CA LEU A 64 -7.44 5.41 5.14
C LEU A 64 -7.39 6.91 4.86
N LEU A 65 -7.13 7.34 3.62
CA LEU A 65 -7.01 8.76 3.27
C LEU A 65 -8.19 9.64 3.72
N PRO A 66 -9.47 9.31 3.43
CA PRO A 66 -10.60 10.16 3.80
C PRO A 66 -10.78 10.30 5.32
N VAL A 67 -10.40 9.30 6.11
CA VAL A 67 -10.58 9.28 7.57
C VAL A 67 -9.34 9.74 8.33
N LEU A 68 -8.20 9.88 7.64
CA LEU A 68 -6.92 10.27 8.23
C LEU A 68 -6.96 11.54 9.12
N PRO A 69 -7.73 12.61 8.80
CA PRO A 69 -7.79 13.80 9.66
C PRO A 69 -8.34 13.53 11.07
N GLU A 70 -9.07 12.43 11.26
CA GLU A 70 -9.73 12.06 12.52
C GLU A 70 -8.88 11.09 13.36
N LEU A 71 -7.80 10.56 12.81
CA LEU A 71 -6.99 9.53 13.44
C LEU A 71 -5.76 10.13 14.12
N SER A 72 -5.55 9.77 15.39
CA SER A 72 -4.22 9.89 16.00
C SER A 72 -3.23 8.94 15.33
N HIS A 73 -1.93 9.14 15.58
CA HIS A 73 -0.89 8.25 15.08
C HIS A 73 -1.11 6.79 15.53
N ASP A 74 -1.40 6.58 16.81
CA ASP A 74 -1.62 5.24 17.37
C ASP A 74 -2.86 4.58 16.76
N GLN A 75 -3.93 5.35 16.51
CA GLN A 75 -5.12 4.84 15.83
C GLN A 75 -4.80 4.47 14.38
N LEU A 76 -4.01 5.27 13.68
CA LEU A 76 -3.56 4.97 12.33
C LEU A 76 -2.69 3.70 12.29
N ALA A 77 -1.73 3.58 13.20
CA ALA A 77 -0.89 2.39 13.36
C ALA A 77 -1.73 1.13 13.61
N ALA A 78 -2.74 1.21 14.47
CA ALA A 78 -3.67 0.10 14.72
C ALA A 78 -4.45 -0.30 13.45
N ARG A 79 -4.88 0.67 12.63
CA ARG A 79 -5.55 0.37 11.34
C ARG A 79 -4.59 -0.28 10.33
N VAL A 80 -3.36 0.21 10.24
CA VAL A 80 -2.31 -0.39 9.40
C VAL A 80 -2.04 -1.83 9.83
N PHE A 81 -1.87 -2.07 11.13
CA PHE A 81 -1.66 -3.41 11.67
C PHE A 81 -2.84 -4.35 11.40
N SER A 82 -4.09 -3.88 11.51
CA SER A 82 -5.29 -4.66 11.16
C SER A 82 -5.23 -5.14 9.71
N ILE A 83 -4.96 -4.22 8.77
CA ILE A 83 -4.88 -4.54 7.32
C ILE A 83 -3.79 -5.59 7.04
N ILE A 84 -2.62 -5.45 7.66
CA ILE A 84 -1.52 -6.41 7.48
C ILE A 84 -1.88 -7.76 8.13
N SER A 85 -2.48 -7.75 9.32
CA SER A 85 -2.87 -8.96 10.05
C SER A 85 -3.97 -9.74 9.35
N GLU A 86 -4.95 -9.06 8.75
CA GLU A 86 -6.00 -9.67 7.92
C GLU A 86 -5.39 -10.38 6.71
N ALA A 87 -4.46 -9.73 6.01
CA ALA A 87 -3.74 -10.36 4.90
C ALA A 87 -2.87 -11.55 5.37
N TYR A 88 -2.27 -11.46 6.56
CA TYR A 88 -1.48 -12.56 7.12
C TYR A 88 -2.35 -13.75 7.56
N ALA A 89 -3.52 -13.50 8.14
CA ALA A 89 -4.49 -14.55 8.46
C ALA A 89 -4.98 -15.27 7.19
N ASP A 90 -5.28 -14.53 6.12
CA ASP A 90 -5.62 -15.11 4.81
C ASP A 90 -4.47 -16.01 4.28
N TYR A 91 -3.22 -15.57 4.43
CA TYR A 91 -2.05 -16.39 4.07
C TYR A 91 -1.98 -17.72 4.84
N LEU A 92 -2.39 -17.72 6.12
CA LEU A 92 -2.45 -18.93 6.96
C LEU A 92 -3.70 -19.79 6.72
N GLY A 93 -4.56 -19.43 5.76
CA GLY A 93 -5.81 -20.14 5.50
C GLY A 93 -6.97 -19.75 6.44
N GLY A 94 -6.92 -18.54 7.02
CA GLY A 94 -7.93 -18.00 7.93
C GLY A 94 -7.63 -18.22 9.41
N GLU A 95 -6.52 -18.87 9.73
CA GLU A 95 -6.07 -19.06 11.11
C GLU A 95 -5.60 -17.74 11.74
N PRO A 96 -5.76 -17.58 13.06
CA PRO A 96 -5.32 -16.37 13.75
C PRO A 96 -3.81 -16.19 13.63
N PRO A 97 -3.31 -14.96 13.45
CA PRO A 97 -1.88 -14.69 13.47
C PRO A 97 -1.23 -15.09 14.81
N PRO A 98 0.07 -15.45 14.80
CA PRO A 98 0.83 -15.68 16.03
C PRO A 98 0.75 -14.49 16.97
N ALA A 99 0.68 -14.74 18.28
CA ALA A 99 0.61 -13.69 19.30
C ALA A 99 1.76 -12.66 19.21
N LYS A 100 2.92 -13.08 18.68
CA LYS A 100 4.12 -12.26 18.51
C LYS A 100 4.08 -11.34 17.28
N LEU A 101 3.11 -11.51 16.36
CA LEU A 101 3.09 -10.77 15.08
C LEU A 101 3.14 -9.25 15.29
N ALA A 102 2.40 -8.74 16.27
CA ALA A 102 2.37 -7.32 16.60
C ALA A 102 3.75 -6.78 16.99
N GLU A 103 4.55 -7.55 17.73
CA GLU A 103 5.89 -7.15 18.11
C GLU A 103 6.87 -7.23 16.94
N LEU A 104 6.77 -8.27 16.12
CA LEU A 104 7.63 -8.45 14.95
C LEU A 104 7.44 -7.35 13.91
N LEU A 105 6.22 -6.83 13.78
CA LEU A 105 5.87 -5.80 12.79
C LEU A 105 5.78 -4.40 13.38
N ALA A 106 6.18 -4.17 14.63
CA ALA A 106 5.98 -2.90 15.30
C ALA A 106 6.63 -1.72 14.53
N GLU A 107 7.89 -1.90 14.10
CA GLU A 107 8.62 -0.87 13.33
C GLU A 107 8.01 -0.66 11.95
N ASP A 108 7.66 -1.74 11.23
CA ASP A 108 7.04 -1.66 9.90
C ASP A 108 5.69 -0.95 9.95
N VAL A 109 4.87 -1.25 10.96
CA VAL A 109 3.56 -0.61 11.17
C VAL A 109 3.74 0.87 11.44
N ASP A 110 4.68 1.24 12.31
CA ASP A 110 4.97 2.64 12.62
C ASP A 110 5.43 3.41 11.38
N LEU A 111 6.37 2.84 10.62
CA LEU A 111 6.88 3.43 9.38
C LEU A 111 5.77 3.62 8.32
N ASN A 112 4.90 2.62 8.15
CA ASN A 112 3.76 2.73 7.24
C ASN A 112 2.77 3.81 7.70
N ALA A 113 2.48 3.90 9.00
CA ALA A 113 1.62 4.94 9.55
C ALA A 113 2.21 6.35 9.31
N GLN A 114 3.50 6.55 9.55
CA GLN A 114 4.19 7.80 9.25
C GLN A 114 4.11 8.15 7.75
N GLY A 115 4.36 7.16 6.88
CA GLY A 115 4.28 7.31 5.43
C GLY A 115 2.90 7.74 4.95
N ILE A 116 1.84 7.09 5.45
CA ILE A 116 0.45 7.44 5.14
C ILE A 116 0.10 8.84 5.66
N ALA A 117 0.55 9.22 6.85
CA ALA A 117 0.34 10.56 7.40
C ALA A 117 0.99 11.66 6.53
N VAL A 118 2.23 11.44 6.07
CA VAL A 118 2.93 12.36 5.15
C VAL A 118 2.23 12.41 3.79
N TRP A 119 1.81 11.26 3.27
CA TRP A 119 1.06 11.17 2.02
C TRP A 119 -0.25 11.96 2.07
N GLY A 120 -1.04 11.79 3.14
CA GLY A 120 -2.29 12.54 3.32
C GLY A 120 -2.09 14.05 3.38
N LYS A 121 -1.06 14.53 4.08
CA LYS A 121 -0.66 15.96 4.09
C LYS A 121 -0.35 16.48 2.68
N ARG A 122 0.21 15.65 1.79
CA ARG A 122 0.50 16.04 0.39
C ARG A 122 -0.76 16.07 -0.47
N MET A 123 -1.69 15.14 -0.26
CA MET A 123 -2.98 15.09 -0.95
C MET A 123 -3.83 16.33 -0.62
N GLN A 124 -3.88 16.73 0.65
CA GLN A 124 -4.62 17.93 1.08
C GLN A 124 -4.05 19.24 0.51
N LYS A 125 -2.74 19.32 0.26
CA LYS A 125 -2.09 20.51 -0.34
C LYS A 125 -2.25 20.61 -1.86
N SER A 126 -2.73 19.54 -2.50
CA SER A 126 -2.81 19.43 -3.96
C SER A 126 -4.24 19.48 -4.50
N GLY A 127 -5.24 19.53 -3.61
CA GLY A 127 -6.64 19.84 -3.92
C GLY A 127 -6.93 21.30 -3.64
#